data_AF-A0A221W4X6-F1
#
_entry.id   AF-A0A221W4X6-F1
#
_cell.length_a   1.000
_cell.length_b   1.000
_cell.length_c   1.000
_cell.angle_alpha   90.00
_cell.angle_beta   90.00
_cell.angle_gamma   90.00
#
_symmetry.space_group_name_H-M   'P 1'
#
loop_
_entity.id
_entity.type
_entity.pdbx_description
1 polymer ?
#
loop_
_entity_poly.entity_id
_entity_poly.type
_entity_poly.pdbx_seq_one_letter_code
_entity_poly.pdbx_strand_id
1 'polypeptide(L)'
;MRTIAEHAGVSPGLVIHHFGSKPDLRRACDEHVAGRIAELTDEGMGDGGAQTFLHQLATVERYATLTGYVVRTLRDGGSLAVALYARMVDDVTDFFARSEAAGMIRPSRDPEGRARWAVASAVGSLLLLVALRHPGADVDYTRVIAEWAAQFTLPTLELYTEGLFTDSAILDDYLRHLGAAAADGDPA
;
A
#
# COMPACT_ATOMS: atom_id res chain seq x y z
N MET A 1 -8.95 -2.50 -25.67
CA MET A 1 -10.19 -1.70 -25.81
C MET A 1 -11.37 -2.59 -26.14
N ARG A 2 -11.38 -3.34 -27.26
CA ARG A 2 -12.49 -4.26 -27.61
C ARG A 2 -12.84 -5.25 -26.50
N THR A 3 -11.86 -6.01 -26.01
CA THR A 3 -12.03 -6.94 -24.89
C THR A 3 -12.51 -6.28 -23.59
N ILE A 4 -12.10 -5.03 -23.33
CA ILE A 4 -12.56 -4.30 -22.14
C ILE A 4 -14.05 -3.93 -22.30
N ALA A 5 -14.43 -3.45 -23.48
CA ALA A 5 -15.80 -3.08 -23.79
C ALA A 5 -16.74 -4.29 -23.78
N GLU A 6 -16.28 -5.43 -24.31
CA GLU A 6 -16.99 -6.72 -24.27
C GLU A 6 -17.25 -7.15 -22.82
N HIS A 7 -16.23 -7.14 -21.94
CA HIS A 7 -16.42 -7.46 -20.53
C HIS A 7 -17.32 -6.45 -19.79
N ALA A 8 -17.27 -5.18 -20.18
CA ALA A 8 -18.11 -4.13 -19.59
C ALA A 8 -19.54 -4.09 -20.19
N GLY A 9 -19.86 -4.93 -21.18
CA GLY A 9 -21.18 -4.94 -21.82
C GLY A 9 -21.49 -3.66 -22.61
N VAL A 10 -20.48 -2.93 -23.08
CA VAL A 10 -20.61 -1.66 -23.81
C VAL A 10 -19.92 -1.69 -25.16
N SER A 11 -20.19 -0.70 -26.02
CA SER A 11 -19.47 -0.58 -27.29
C SER A 11 -18.02 -0.10 -27.07
N PRO A 12 -17.05 -0.54 -27.89
CA PRO A 12 -15.68 -0.02 -27.83
C PRO A 12 -15.60 1.51 -28.03
N GLY A 13 -16.52 2.06 -28.82
CA GLY A 13 -16.66 3.50 -29.03
C GLY A 13 -17.06 4.25 -27.77
N LEU A 14 -17.91 3.67 -26.91
CA LEU A 14 -18.29 4.30 -25.63
C LEU A 14 -17.11 4.37 -24.65
N VAL A 15 -16.27 3.33 -24.61
CA VAL A 15 -15.05 3.33 -23.78
C VAL A 15 -14.08 4.42 -24.27
N ILE A 16 -13.88 4.53 -25.58
CA ILE A 16 -13.04 5.58 -26.18
C ILE A 16 -13.65 6.97 -25.94
N HIS A 17 -14.97 7.10 -26.02
CA HIS A 17 -15.64 8.37 -25.76
C HIS A 17 -15.44 8.85 -24.31
N HIS A 18 -15.51 7.94 -23.33
CA HIS A 18 -15.39 8.29 -21.92
C HIS A 18 -13.93 8.50 -21.47
N PHE A 19 -13.01 7.63 -21.92
CA PHE A 19 -11.63 7.64 -21.44
C PHE A 19 -10.63 8.20 -22.46
N GLY A 20 -11.02 8.42 -23.71
CA GLY A 20 -10.14 8.85 -24.80
C GLY A 20 -9.25 7.70 -25.31
N SER A 21 -8.21 7.35 -24.55
CA SER A 21 -7.19 6.39 -24.96
C SER A 21 -7.04 5.22 -23.98
N LYS A 22 -6.38 4.14 -24.39
CA LYS A 22 -6.05 3.03 -23.47
C LYS A 22 -5.11 3.49 -22.33
N PRO A 23 -4.07 4.31 -22.59
CA PRO A 23 -3.29 4.92 -21.51
C PRO A 23 -4.12 5.76 -20.53
N ASP A 24 -5.05 6.58 -21.02
CA ASP A 24 -5.90 7.41 -20.15
C ASP A 24 -6.88 6.57 -19.33
N LEU A 25 -7.46 5.52 -19.93
CA LEU A 25 -8.24 4.53 -19.19
C LEU A 25 -7.39 3.87 -18.08
N ARG A 26 -6.13 3.51 -18.38
CA ARG A 26 -5.24 2.91 -17.38
C ARG A 26 -4.99 3.88 -16.21
N ARG A 27 -4.70 5.16 -16.51
CA ARG A 27 -4.53 6.21 -15.50
C ARG A 27 -5.79 6.38 -14.64
N ALA A 28 -6.98 6.38 -15.23
CA ALA A 28 -8.23 6.43 -14.49
C ALA A 28 -8.41 5.20 -13.56
N CYS A 29 -7.98 4.02 -13.99
CA CYS A 29 -7.93 2.84 -13.12
C CYS A 29 -6.91 3.01 -11.98
N ASP A 30 -5.72 3.57 -12.24
CA ASP A 30 -4.72 3.82 -11.19
C ASP A 30 -5.27 4.80 -10.13
N GLU A 31 -5.91 5.89 -10.57
CA GLU A 31 -6.58 6.88 -9.72
C GLU A 31 -7.69 6.23 -8.87
N HIS A 32 -8.53 5.39 -9.48
CA HIS A 32 -9.60 4.67 -8.77
C HIS A 32 -9.05 3.70 -7.72
N VAL A 33 -8.01 2.93 -8.07
CA VAL A 33 -7.41 1.94 -7.17
C VAL A 33 -6.75 2.62 -5.97
N ALA A 34 -6.00 3.71 -6.20
CA ALA A 34 -5.43 4.49 -5.12
C ALA A 34 -6.50 5.04 -4.17
N GLY A 35 -7.56 5.66 -4.71
CA GLY A 35 -8.67 6.16 -3.90
C GLY A 35 -9.35 5.07 -3.07
N ARG A 36 -9.58 3.88 -3.63
CA ARG A 36 -10.13 2.75 -2.89
C ARG A 36 -9.20 2.25 -1.79
N ILE A 37 -7.89 2.26 -1.98
CA ILE A 37 -6.92 1.87 -0.93
C ILE A 37 -6.96 2.89 0.22
N ALA A 38 -7.03 4.18 -0.08
CA ALA A 38 -7.14 5.23 0.93
C ALA A 38 -8.43 5.08 1.76
N GLU A 39 -9.57 4.90 1.10
CA GLU A 39 -10.87 4.70 1.76
C GLU A 39 -10.86 3.48 2.71
N LEU A 40 -10.28 2.36 2.28
CA LEU A 40 -10.17 1.15 3.10
C LEU A 40 -9.25 1.33 4.31
N THR A 41 -8.20 2.13 4.16
CA THR A 41 -7.27 2.47 5.26
C THR A 41 -8.00 3.31 6.32
N ASP A 42 -8.79 4.30 5.89
CA ASP A 42 -9.63 5.10 6.79
C ASP A 42 -10.72 4.26 7.48
N GLU A 43 -11.37 3.34 6.75
CA GLU A 43 -12.38 2.44 7.33
C GLU A 43 -11.79 1.51 8.40
N GLY A 44 -10.57 1.01 8.21
CA GLY A 44 -9.93 0.03 9.10
C GLY A 44 -9.43 0.59 10.42
N MET A 45 -9.10 1.89 10.46
CA MET A 45 -8.58 2.57 11.66
C MET A 45 -9.47 3.72 12.15
N GLY A 46 -10.64 3.93 11.54
CA GLY A 46 -11.66 4.84 12.07
C GLY A 46 -12.29 4.34 13.39
N ASP A 47 -13.37 5.01 13.84
CA ASP A 47 -14.06 4.80 15.13
C ASP A 47 -14.50 3.36 15.47
N GLY A 48 -14.38 2.42 14.53
CA GLY A 48 -14.84 1.04 14.70
C GLY A 48 -13.92 0.11 15.52
N GLY A 49 -12.69 0.54 15.82
CA GLY A 49 -11.76 -0.17 16.70
C GLY A 49 -11.48 -1.63 16.28
N ALA A 50 -11.17 -2.49 17.26
CA ALA A 50 -10.77 -3.88 17.01
C ALA A 50 -11.81 -4.72 16.25
N GLN A 51 -13.11 -4.42 16.40
CA GLN A 51 -14.17 -5.17 15.72
C GLN A 51 -14.20 -4.91 14.22
N THR A 52 -13.97 -3.66 13.80
CA THR A 52 -13.86 -3.33 12.37
C THR A 52 -12.64 -3.99 11.74
N PHE A 53 -11.51 -3.97 12.45
CA PHE A 53 -10.31 -4.67 12.00
C PHE A 53 -10.55 -6.19 11.80
N LEU A 54 -11.18 -6.87 12.77
CA LEU A 54 -11.49 -8.29 12.65
C LEU A 54 -12.49 -8.58 11.51
N HIS A 55 -13.47 -7.70 11.29
CA HIS A 55 -14.40 -7.84 10.16
C HIS A 55 -13.67 -7.74 8.82
N GLN A 56 -12.77 -6.76 8.66
CA GLN A 56 -11.97 -6.61 7.45
C GLN A 56 -11.08 -7.83 7.22
N LEU A 57 -10.45 -8.37 8.27
CA LEU A 57 -9.64 -9.57 8.19
C LEU A 57 -10.46 -10.80 7.77
N ALA A 58 -11.67 -10.96 8.32
CA ALA A 58 -12.59 -12.04 7.97
C ALA A 58 -13.13 -11.97 6.53
N THR A 59 -12.86 -10.88 5.82
CA THR A 59 -13.40 -10.60 4.50
C THR A 59 -12.33 -10.09 3.53
N VAL A 60 -11.08 -10.45 3.82
CA VAL A 60 -9.90 -9.95 3.14
C VAL A 60 -9.89 -10.29 1.65
N GLU A 61 -10.58 -11.37 1.26
CA GLU A 61 -10.77 -11.81 -0.12
C GLU A 61 -11.43 -10.75 -1.00
N ARG A 62 -12.23 -9.83 -0.41
CA ARG A 62 -12.84 -8.70 -1.14
C ARG A 62 -11.80 -7.76 -1.75
N TYR A 63 -10.57 -7.78 -1.24
CA TYR A 63 -9.48 -6.94 -1.74
C TYR A 63 -8.72 -7.54 -2.92
N ALA A 64 -9.04 -8.78 -3.33
CA ALA A 64 -8.34 -9.51 -4.38
C ALA A 64 -8.15 -8.71 -5.69
N THR A 65 -9.18 -8.01 -6.16
CA THR A 65 -9.09 -7.21 -7.39
C THR A 65 -8.10 -6.05 -7.25
N LEU A 66 -8.12 -5.34 -6.12
CA LEU A 66 -7.19 -4.25 -5.83
C LEU A 66 -5.76 -4.77 -5.72
N THR A 67 -5.56 -5.86 -4.95
CA THR A 67 -4.27 -6.54 -4.82
C THR A 67 -3.72 -6.95 -6.18
N GLY A 68 -4.56 -7.54 -7.03
CA GLY A 68 -4.18 -7.97 -8.37
C GLY A 68 -3.75 -6.82 -9.26
N TYR A 69 -4.47 -5.70 -9.20
CA TYR A 69 -4.11 -4.51 -9.94
C TYR A 69 -2.77 -3.93 -9.48
N VAL A 70 -2.59 -3.71 -8.17
CA VAL A 70 -1.35 -3.16 -7.59
C VAL A 70 -0.15 -4.04 -7.94
N VAL A 71 -0.24 -5.36 -7.72
CA VAL A 71 0.84 -6.29 -8.03
C VAL A 71 1.21 -6.24 -9.52
N ARG A 72 0.22 -6.24 -10.42
CA ARG A 72 0.49 -6.17 -11.87
C ARG A 72 1.12 -4.84 -12.27
N THR A 73 0.57 -3.72 -11.79
CA THR A 73 1.12 -2.39 -12.08
C THR A 73 2.57 -2.27 -11.64
N LEU A 74 2.91 -2.73 -10.43
CA LEU A 74 4.27 -2.62 -9.91
C LEU A 74 5.25 -3.60 -10.58
N ARG A 75 4.80 -4.80 -10.98
CA ARG A 75 5.62 -5.72 -11.77
C ARG A 75 5.92 -5.20 -13.18
N ASP A 76 4.95 -4.53 -13.81
CA ASP A 76 5.13 -3.91 -15.12
C ASP A 76 6.11 -2.72 -15.06
N GLY A 77 6.15 -2.03 -13.91
CA GLY A 77 7.01 -0.88 -13.70
C GLY A 77 6.61 0.34 -14.54
N GLY A 78 7.56 1.26 -14.74
CA GLY A 78 7.36 2.47 -15.53
C GLY A 78 6.67 3.61 -14.77
N SER A 79 6.33 4.68 -15.48
CA SER A 79 5.83 5.93 -14.88
C SER A 79 4.52 5.77 -14.11
N LEU A 80 3.63 4.86 -14.55
CA LEU A 80 2.38 4.58 -13.84
C LEU A 80 2.62 3.85 -12.52
N ALA A 81 3.55 2.90 -12.47
CA ALA A 81 3.94 2.24 -11.23
C ALA A 81 4.53 3.23 -10.23
N VAL A 82 5.38 4.15 -10.71
CA VAL A 82 5.94 5.23 -9.89
C VAL A 82 4.84 6.14 -9.35
N ALA A 83 3.88 6.54 -10.19
CA ALA A 83 2.78 7.41 -9.78
C ALA A 83 1.85 6.74 -8.77
N LEU A 84 1.46 5.47 -9.01
CA LEU A 84 0.62 4.70 -8.10
C LEU A 84 1.32 4.52 -6.74
N TYR A 85 2.61 4.19 -6.74
CA TYR A 85 3.38 4.04 -5.51
C TYR A 85 3.50 5.36 -4.73
N ALA A 86 3.86 6.46 -5.41
CA ALA A 86 3.93 7.78 -4.79
C ALA A 86 2.59 8.15 -4.15
N ARG A 87 1.48 7.92 -4.86
CA ARG A 87 0.14 8.20 -4.34
C ARG A 87 -0.20 7.39 -3.09
N MET A 88 0.11 6.10 -3.05
CA MET A 88 -0.08 5.28 -1.85
C MET A 88 0.73 5.81 -0.66
N VAL A 89 1.95 6.32 -0.90
CA VAL A 89 2.78 6.95 0.14
C VAL A 89 2.15 8.25 0.63
N ASP A 90 1.64 9.10 -0.25
CA ASP A 90 0.95 10.34 0.12
C ASP A 90 -0.29 10.05 0.97
N ASP A 91 -1.14 9.11 0.52
CA ASP A 91 -2.37 8.72 1.21
C ASP A 91 -2.07 8.17 2.63
N VAL A 92 -1.02 7.34 2.78
CA VAL A 92 -0.58 6.81 4.08
C VAL A 92 0.06 7.89 4.95
N THR A 93 0.78 8.85 4.36
CA THR A 93 1.36 9.99 5.08
C THR A 93 0.26 10.83 5.73
N ASP A 94 -0.76 11.18 4.95
CA ASP A 94 -1.92 11.95 5.42
C ASP A 94 -2.69 11.17 6.50
N PHE A 95 -2.88 9.87 6.29
CA PHE A 95 -3.53 9.00 7.26
C PHE A 95 -2.77 8.93 8.59
N PHE A 96 -1.44 8.77 8.56
CA PHE A 96 -0.61 8.77 9.76
C PHE A 96 -0.62 10.12 10.47
N ALA A 97 -0.59 11.23 9.73
CA ALA A 97 -0.69 12.56 10.33
C ALA A 97 -2.00 12.74 11.11
N ARG A 98 -3.14 12.31 10.54
CA ARG A 98 -4.45 12.33 11.24
C ARG A 98 -4.45 11.44 12.47
N SER A 99 -3.91 10.23 12.36
CA SER A 99 -3.86 9.26 13.45
C SER A 99 -2.97 9.71 14.61
N GLU A 100 -1.87 10.40 14.30
CA GLU A 100 -0.97 11.00 15.29
C GLU A 100 -1.66 12.16 16.02
N ALA A 101 -2.34 13.05 15.28
CA ALA A 101 -3.12 14.14 15.88
C ALA A 101 -4.27 13.63 16.77
N ALA A 102 -4.85 12.47 16.45
CA ALA A 102 -5.85 11.78 17.26
C ALA A 102 -5.27 10.97 18.44
N GLY A 103 -3.94 10.89 18.58
CA GLY A 103 -3.28 10.13 19.63
C GLY A 103 -3.35 8.60 19.47
N MET A 104 -3.71 8.11 18.28
CA MET A 104 -3.82 6.68 17.99
C MET A 104 -2.48 6.02 17.66
N ILE A 105 -1.52 6.78 17.12
CA ILE A 105 -0.16 6.31 16.83
C ILE A 105 0.89 7.24 17.44
N ARG A 106 2.09 6.71 17.66
CA ARG A 106 3.22 7.48 18.22
C ARG A 106 3.72 8.54 17.21
N PRO A 107 4.29 9.67 17.67
CA PRO A 107 4.94 10.64 16.78
C PRO A 107 6.11 10.06 15.98
N SER A 108 6.32 10.55 14.74
CA SER A 108 7.50 10.19 13.93
C SER A 108 8.59 11.26 13.97
N ARG A 109 9.85 10.83 13.89
CA ARG A 109 11.00 11.70 13.59
C ARG A 109 11.13 11.97 12.08
N ASP A 110 10.53 11.12 11.25
CA ASP A 110 10.46 11.23 9.78
C ASP A 110 9.08 10.71 9.31
N PRO A 111 8.05 11.57 9.25
CA PRO A 111 6.69 11.14 8.90
C PRO A 111 6.59 10.53 7.49
N GLU A 112 7.23 11.16 6.51
CA GLU A 112 7.20 10.72 5.10
C GLU A 112 7.99 9.42 4.91
N GLY A 113 9.17 9.30 5.51
CA GLY A 113 9.95 8.07 5.50
C GLY A 113 9.23 6.91 6.19
N ARG A 114 8.53 7.17 7.30
CA ARG A 114 7.70 6.15 7.98
C ARG A 114 6.58 5.63 7.07
N ALA A 115 5.86 6.51 6.37
CA ALA A 115 4.83 6.13 5.42
C ALA A 115 5.40 5.35 4.24
N ARG A 116 6.50 5.84 3.65
CA ARG A 116 7.23 5.17 2.57
C ARG A 116 7.65 3.75 2.96
N TRP A 117 8.21 3.58 4.15
CA TRP A 117 8.60 2.26 4.66
C TRP A 117 7.40 1.33 4.85
N ALA A 118 6.30 1.83 5.40
CA ALA A 118 5.08 1.03 5.60
C ALA A 118 4.50 0.52 4.27
N VAL A 119 4.36 1.41 3.27
CA VAL A 119 3.86 1.04 1.93
C VAL A 119 4.82 0.06 1.25
N ALA A 120 6.14 0.34 1.28
CA ALA A 120 7.15 -0.56 0.72
C ALA A 120 7.11 -1.96 1.36
N SER A 121 6.96 -2.05 2.68
CA SER A 121 6.91 -3.31 3.41
C SER A 121 5.65 -4.12 3.06
N ALA A 122 4.49 -3.47 3.05
CA ALA A 122 3.21 -4.12 2.73
C ALA A 122 3.17 -4.61 1.28
N VAL A 123 3.51 -3.75 0.32
CA VAL A 123 3.44 -4.10 -1.09
C VAL A 123 4.60 -4.98 -1.53
N GLY A 124 5.80 -4.76 -0.98
CA GLY A 124 6.97 -5.60 -1.22
C GLY A 124 6.78 -7.03 -0.74
N SER A 125 6.18 -7.23 0.44
CA SER A 125 5.86 -8.58 0.93
C SER A 125 4.82 -9.30 0.05
N LEU A 126 3.81 -8.59 -0.46
CA LEU A 126 2.87 -9.13 -1.45
C LEU A 126 3.57 -9.52 -2.76
N LEU A 127 4.46 -8.65 -3.28
CA LEU A 127 5.22 -8.94 -4.50
C LEU A 127 6.11 -10.18 -4.32
N LEU A 128 6.79 -10.31 -3.18
CA LEU A 128 7.60 -11.48 -2.84
C LEU A 128 6.75 -12.75 -2.74
N LEU A 129 5.59 -12.67 -2.07
CA LEU A 129 4.67 -13.81 -1.95
C LEU A 129 4.21 -14.30 -3.32
N VAL A 130 3.80 -13.39 -4.21
CA VAL A 130 3.39 -13.73 -5.58
C VAL A 130 4.56 -14.32 -6.38
N ALA A 131 5.73 -13.68 -6.34
CA ALA A 131 6.90 -14.14 -7.08
C ALA A 131 7.36 -15.55 -6.68
N LEU A 132 7.28 -15.88 -5.38
CA LEU A 132 7.80 -17.15 -4.84
C LEU A 132 6.76 -18.26 -4.81
N ARG A 133 5.48 -17.96 -4.59
CA ARG A 133 4.43 -18.97 -4.34
C ARG A 133 3.33 -19.03 -5.38
N HIS A 134 3.18 -17.98 -6.20
CA HIS A 134 2.17 -17.91 -7.27
C HIS A 134 2.79 -17.50 -8.61
N PRO A 135 3.81 -18.24 -9.11
CA PRO A 135 4.44 -17.90 -10.38
C PRO A 135 3.48 -18.17 -11.54
N GLY A 136 3.48 -17.28 -12.54
CA GLY A 136 2.68 -17.42 -13.75
C GLY A 136 1.82 -16.21 -14.08
N ALA A 137 1.04 -16.31 -15.16
CA ALA A 137 0.13 -15.27 -15.62
C ALA A 137 -1.24 -15.33 -14.93
N ASP A 138 -1.70 -16.52 -14.55
CA ASP A 138 -3.01 -16.78 -13.96
C ASP A 138 -2.93 -16.85 -12.43
N VAL A 139 -2.61 -15.72 -11.82
CA VAL A 139 -2.51 -15.58 -10.35
C VAL A 139 -3.90 -15.45 -9.74
N ASP A 140 -4.23 -16.36 -8.80
CA ASP A 140 -5.43 -16.25 -7.97
C ASP A 140 -5.20 -15.27 -6.81
N TYR A 141 -5.57 -14.01 -7.02
CA TYR A 141 -5.37 -12.96 -6.03
C TYR A 141 -6.26 -13.09 -4.79
N THR A 142 -7.36 -13.86 -4.85
CA THR A 142 -8.19 -14.21 -3.69
C THR A 142 -7.36 -15.05 -2.73
N ARG A 143 -6.68 -16.06 -3.27
CA ARG A 143 -5.78 -16.91 -2.50
C ARG A 143 -4.54 -16.16 -2.01
N VAL A 144 -3.93 -15.32 -2.85
CA VAL A 144 -2.75 -14.53 -2.48
C VAL A 144 -3.04 -13.65 -1.26
N ILE A 145 -4.13 -12.89 -1.26
CA ILE A 145 -4.40 -11.96 -0.17
C ILE A 145 -4.76 -12.69 1.14
N ALA A 146 -5.48 -13.81 1.06
CA ALA A 146 -5.77 -14.65 2.22
C ALA A 146 -4.48 -15.27 2.79
N GLU A 147 -3.59 -15.78 1.95
CA GLU A 147 -2.29 -16.32 2.37
C GLU A 147 -1.38 -15.24 2.97
N TRP A 148 -1.41 -14.02 2.42
CA TRP A 148 -0.66 -12.88 2.95
C TRP A 148 -1.16 -12.50 4.33
N ALA A 149 -2.48 -12.32 4.50
CA ALA A 149 -3.07 -11.99 5.79
C ALA A 149 -2.75 -13.06 6.86
N ALA A 150 -2.90 -14.34 6.51
CA ALA A 150 -2.58 -15.43 7.42
C ALA A 150 -1.10 -15.46 7.87
N GLN A 151 -0.18 -15.01 7.02
CA GLN A 151 1.27 -15.00 7.34
C GLN A 151 1.71 -13.73 8.06
N PHE A 152 1.18 -12.58 7.66
CA PHE A 152 1.75 -11.28 8.04
C PHE A 152 0.92 -10.50 9.06
N THR A 153 -0.37 -10.80 9.25
CA THR A 153 -1.21 -10.03 10.17
C THR A 153 -0.67 -10.04 11.60
N LEU A 154 -0.42 -11.21 12.19
CA LEU A 154 0.10 -11.31 13.56
C LEU A 154 1.46 -10.62 13.75
N PRO A 155 2.52 -10.95 12.99
CA PRO A 155 3.83 -10.34 13.20
C PRO A 155 3.83 -8.83 12.92
N THR A 156 3.00 -8.33 11.99
CA THR A 156 2.86 -6.89 11.76
C THR A 156 2.20 -6.19 12.95
N LEU A 157 1.14 -6.77 13.52
CA LEU A 157 0.48 -6.20 14.71
C LEU A 157 1.41 -6.20 15.93
N GLU A 158 2.12 -7.29 16.17
CA GLU A 158 3.10 -7.39 17.25
C GLU A 158 4.20 -6.32 17.08
N LEU A 159 4.79 -6.23 15.88
CA LEU A 159 5.83 -5.25 15.60
C LEU A 159 5.36 -3.80 15.78
N TYR A 160 4.15 -3.47 15.33
CA TYR A 160 3.61 -2.10 15.44
C TYR A 160 3.14 -1.73 16.84
N THR A 161 2.78 -2.72 17.68
CA THR A 161 2.28 -2.47 19.03
C THR A 161 3.42 -2.49 20.05
N GLU A 162 4.27 -3.51 19.98
CA GLU A 162 5.29 -3.81 20.98
C GLU A 162 6.69 -3.33 20.56
N GLY A 163 6.96 -3.22 19.25
CA GLY A 163 8.30 -2.97 18.72
C GLY A 163 9.20 -4.22 18.72
N LEU A 164 10.29 -4.18 17.95
CA LEU A 164 11.23 -5.31 17.85
C LEU A 164 12.38 -5.23 18.86
N PHE A 165 12.93 -4.02 19.05
CA PHE A 165 14.04 -3.78 19.95
C PHE A 165 13.54 -3.47 21.36
N THR A 166 14.30 -3.88 22.36
CA THR A 166 13.96 -3.67 23.78
C THR A 166 14.25 -2.24 24.26
N ASP A 167 15.02 -1.46 23.49
CA ASP A 167 15.36 -0.07 23.76
C ASP A 167 15.64 0.70 22.45
N SER A 168 15.95 2.00 22.56
CA SER A 168 16.20 2.90 21.43
C SER A 168 17.67 3.10 21.09
N ALA A 169 18.61 2.38 21.71
CA ALA A 169 20.04 2.68 21.62
C ALA A 169 20.54 2.74 20.16
N ILE A 170 20.17 1.75 19.33
CA ILE A 170 20.57 1.70 17.91
C ILE A 170 20.03 2.92 17.15
N LEU A 171 18.78 3.33 17.40
CA LEU A 171 18.16 4.47 16.73
C LEU A 171 18.80 5.79 17.16
N ASP A 172 19.07 5.95 18.46
CA ASP A 172 19.67 7.17 18.99
C ASP A 172 21.12 7.33 18.52
N ASP A 173 21.88 6.24 18.39
CA ASP A 173 23.21 6.23 17.79
C ASP A 173 23.20 6.67 16.31
N TYR A 174 22.25 6.15 15.52
CA TYR A 174 22.09 6.53 14.12
C TYR A 174 21.74 8.03 13.97
N LEU A 175 20.84 8.56 14.81
CA LEU A 175 20.48 9.97 14.77
C LEU A 175 21.65 10.89 15.17
N ARG A 176 22.47 10.47 16.14
CA ARG A 176 23.71 11.21 16.48
C ARG A 176 24.68 11.23 15.30
N HIS A 177 24.82 10.13 14.57
CA HIS A 177 25.66 10.07 13.38
C HIS A 177 25.16 11.03 12.28
N LEU A 178 23.85 11.04 11.98
CA LEU A 178 23.26 11.97 11.00
C LEU A 178 23.44 13.44 11.42
N GLY A 179 23.26 13.75 12.71
CA GLY A 179 23.49 15.08 13.24
C GLY A 179 24.96 15.54 13.11
N ALA A 180 25.91 14.63 13.28
CA ALA A 180 27.33 14.92 13.07
C ALA A 180 27.67 15.14 11.59
N ALA A 181 27.18 14.27 10.69
CA ALA A 181 27.41 14.40 9.25
C ALA A 181 26.84 15.73 8.69
N ALA A 182 25.66 16.14 9.15
CA ALA A 182 25.06 17.42 8.79
C ALA A 182 25.87 18.63 9.29
N ALA A 183 26.55 18.51 10.44
CA ALA A 183 27.42 19.57 10.98
C ALA A 183 28.76 19.66 10.23
N ASP A 184 29.24 18.55 9.68
CA ASP A 184 30.49 18.46 8.92
C ASP A 184 30.33 18.80 7.42
N GLY A 185 29.10 19.09 6.97
CA GLY A 185 28.80 19.56 5.61
C GLY A 185 28.80 18.48 4.53
N ASP A 186 28.74 17.22 4.91
CA ASP A 186 28.68 16.08 3.99
C ASP A 186 27.19 15.71 3.75
N PRO A 187 26.67 15.80 2.51
CA PRO A 187 25.29 15.45 2.25
C PRO A 187 25.12 13.92 2.30
N ALA A 188 24.35 13.45 3.28
CA ALA A 188 23.88 12.06 3.38
C ALA A 188 22.85 11.71 2.30
#